data_AF-A0A1Q5JIA2-F1
#
_entry.id   AF-A0A1Q5JIA2-F1
#
_cell.length_a   1.000
_cell.length_b   1.000
_cell.length_c   1.000
_cell.angle_alpha   90.00
_cell.angle_beta   90.00
_cell.angle_gamma   90.00
#
_symmetry.space_group_name_H-M   'P 1'
#
loop_
_entity.id
_entity.type
_entity.pdbx_description
1 polymer ?
#
loop_
_entity_poly.entity_id
_entity_poly.type
_entity_poly.pdbx_seq_one_letter_code
_entity_poly.pdbx_strand_id
1 'polypeptide(L)'
;MSVRRRLTTATGSVLLTLALAGCSGLGRTAVGTLLYETERDVAVLVTSPSVKGCHRLAPTGVTKIENNTLNDIVLYRTRDCKGQDSIYLPSNSGDKIAPGSLPWRSYTVVH
;
A
#
# COMPACT_ATOMS: atom_id res chain seq x y z
N MET A 1 -38.06 33.95 15.93
CA MET A 1 -37.06 32.98 16.45
C MET A 1 -36.95 31.66 15.65
N SER A 2 -37.73 31.42 14.59
CA SER A 2 -37.71 30.15 13.84
C SER A 2 -36.67 30.07 12.71
N VAL A 3 -36.32 31.20 12.08
CA VAL A 3 -35.40 31.25 10.92
C VAL A 3 -33.94 31.00 11.31
N ARG A 4 -33.48 31.52 12.45
CA ARG A 4 -32.10 31.32 12.97
C ARG A 4 -31.76 29.86 13.29
N ARG A 5 -32.74 29.08 13.76
CA ARG A 5 -32.58 27.64 14.04
C ARG A 5 -32.46 26.79 12.77
N ARG A 6 -33.12 27.21 11.67
CA ARG A 6 -33.04 26.52 10.37
C ARG A 6 -31.70 26.78 9.65
N LEU A 7 -31.17 27.99 9.76
CA LEU A 7 -29.86 28.34 9.18
C LEU A 7 -28.68 27.65 9.87
N THR A 8 -28.75 27.46 11.20
CA THR A 8 -27.70 26.79 11.99
C THR A 8 -27.67 25.27 11.79
N THR A 9 -28.84 24.65 11.61
CA THR A 9 -28.93 23.21 11.29
C THR A 9 -28.43 22.90 9.87
N ALA A 10 -28.76 23.75 8.90
CA ALA A 10 -28.31 23.57 7.52
C ALA A 10 -26.79 23.77 7.33
N THR A 11 -26.17 24.70 8.07
CA THR A 11 -24.71 24.88 8.02
C THR A 11 -23.97 23.73 8.69
N GLY A 12 -24.49 23.20 9.80
CA GLY A 12 -23.91 22.04 10.47
C GLY A 12 -23.91 20.78 9.60
N SER A 13 -25.00 20.50 8.88
CA SER A 13 -25.07 19.34 7.98
C SER A 13 -24.09 19.43 6.81
N VAL A 14 -23.90 20.62 6.23
CA VAL A 14 -22.97 20.83 5.12
C VAL A 14 -21.53 20.55 5.55
N LEU A 15 -21.10 21.09 6.70
CA LEU A 15 -19.76 20.85 7.25
C LEU A 15 -19.52 19.36 7.55
N LEU A 16 -20.53 18.65 8.08
CA LEU A 16 -20.44 17.22 8.37
C LEU A 16 -20.29 16.38 7.08
N THR A 17 -21.05 16.71 6.02
CA THR A 17 -20.93 16.01 4.72
C THR A 17 -19.57 16.24 4.03
N LEU A 18 -19.01 17.45 4.15
CA LEU A 18 -17.67 17.76 3.62
C LEU A 18 -16.56 17.00 4.37
N ALA A 19 -16.68 16.87 5.69
CA ALA A 19 -15.73 16.09 6.50
C ALA A 19 -15.74 14.58 6.15
N LEU A 20 -16.91 14.00 5.88
CA LEU A 20 -17.06 12.59 5.49
C LEU A 20 -16.53 12.31 4.07
N ALA A 21 -16.71 13.25 3.13
CA ALA A 21 -16.18 13.12 1.78
C ALA A 21 -14.64 13.13 1.74
N GLY A 22 -13.99 13.88 2.63
CA GLY A 22 -12.53 13.92 2.73
C GLY A 22 -11.88 12.59 3.12
N CYS A 23 -12.57 11.75 3.90
CA CYS A 23 -12.07 10.43 4.30
C CYS A 23 -12.31 9.33 3.26
N SER A 24 -13.19 9.59 2.29
CA SER A 24 -13.58 8.63 1.24
C SER A 24 -12.80 8.82 -0.08
N GLY A 25 -12.11 9.96 -0.22
CA GLY A 25 -11.43 10.37 -1.46
C GLY A 25 -10.00 9.88 -1.63
N LEU A 26 -9.35 9.37 -0.57
CA LEU A 26 -8.09 8.64 -0.72
C LEU A 26 -8.45 7.24 -1.20
N GLY A 27 -8.04 6.89 -2.43
CA GLY A 27 -8.28 5.57 -3.00
C GLY A 27 -7.90 4.44 -2.03
N ARG A 28 -8.52 3.26 -2.16
CA ARG A 28 -8.26 2.12 -1.26
C ARG A 28 -6.75 1.88 -1.12
N THR A 29 -6.28 1.74 0.12
CA THR A 29 -4.90 1.44 0.46
C THR A 29 -4.79 0.11 1.20
N ALA A 30 -3.64 -0.54 1.10
CA ALA A 30 -3.28 -1.69 1.91
C ALA A 30 -2.83 -1.20 3.28
N VAL A 31 -3.76 -1.09 4.23
CA VAL A 31 -3.48 -0.49 5.55
C VAL A 31 -2.34 -1.23 6.25
N GLY A 32 -1.32 -0.50 6.70
CA GLY A 32 -0.15 -1.05 7.39
C GLY A 32 1.15 -0.64 6.70
N THR A 33 2.19 -1.46 6.81
CA THR A 33 3.52 -1.13 6.25
C THR A 33 4.14 -2.26 5.43
N LEU A 34 4.87 -1.89 4.40
CA LEU A 34 5.85 -2.75 3.73
C LEU A 34 7.25 -2.26 4.09
N LEU A 35 8.04 -3.14 4.69
CA LEU A 35 9.45 -2.88 5.00
C LEU A 35 10.30 -3.75 4.09
N TYR A 36 11.27 -3.18 3.37
CA TYR A 36 12.17 -3.98 2.53
C TYR A 36 13.61 -3.50 2.61
N GLU A 37 14.53 -4.44 2.42
CA GLU A 37 15.96 -4.21 2.40
C GLU A 37 16.48 -4.29 0.96
N THR A 38 17.17 -3.23 0.53
CA THR A 38 17.88 -3.22 -0.76
C THR A 38 19.15 -4.06 -0.68
N GLU A 39 19.77 -4.35 -1.82
CA GLU A 39 21.08 -5.05 -1.86
C GLU A 39 22.21 -4.37 -1.06
N ARG A 40 22.06 -3.08 -0.69
CA ARG A 40 23.04 -2.33 0.10
C ARG A 40 22.64 -2.20 1.58
N ASP A 41 21.78 -3.10 2.06
CA ASP A 41 21.26 -3.14 3.44
C ASP A 41 20.53 -1.85 3.87
N VAL A 42 20.06 -1.06 2.90
CA VAL A 42 19.21 0.11 3.17
C VAL A 42 17.78 -0.38 3.33
N ALA A 43 17.22 -0.16 4.53
CA ALA A 43 15.81 -0.41 4.82
C ALA A 43 14.94 0.73 4.29
N VAL A 44 13.84 0.38 3.62
CA VAL A 44 12.85 1.33 3.12
C VAL A 44 11.48 0.93 3.64
N LEU A 45 10.79 1.91 4.22
CA LEU A 45 9.44 1.78 4.75
C LEU A 45 8.44 2.43 3.80
N VAL A 46 7.44 1.66 3.36
CA VAL A 46 6.30 2.15 2.59
C VAL A 46 5.05 2.02 3.45
N THR A 47 4.38 3.13 3.71
CA THR A 47 3.18 3.17 4.56
C THR A 47 1.93 3.20 3.70
N SER A 48 1.00 2.29 3.99
CA SER A 48 -0.33 2.21 3.40
C SER A 48 -0.35 2.43 1.89
N PRO A 49 0.37 1.59 1.09
CA PRO A 49 0.43 1.76 -0.35
C PRO A 49 -0.97 1.65 -0.96
N SER A 50 -1.19 2.30 -2.11
CA SER A 50 -2.39 2.08 -2.92
C SER A 50 -2.57 0.59 -3.19
N VAL A 51 -3.80 0.08 -3.10
CA VAL A 51 -4.05 -1.32 -3.50
C VAL A 51 -3.93 -1.49 -5.01
N LYS A 52 -4.16 -0.43 -5.79
CA LYS A 52 -4.16 -0.48 -7.24
C LYS A 52 -2.77 -0.26 -7.82
N GLY A 53 -2.45 -1.06 -8.84
CA GLY A 53 -1.34 -0.83 -9.75
C GLY A 53 -0.14 -1.74 -9.51
N CYS A 54 0.93 -1.46 -10.26
CA CYS A 54 2.23 -2.12 -10.09
C CYS A 54 3.17 -1.22 -9.33
N HIS A 55 3.68 -1.69 -8.20
CA HIS A 55 4.58 -0.93 -7.34
C HIS A 55 6.01 -1.39 -7.57
N ARG A 56 6.86 -0.48 -8.04
CA ARG A 56 8.29 -0.75 -8.23
C ARG A 56 9.01 -0.69 -6.90
N LEU A 57 9.86 -1.68 -6.66
CA LEU A 57 10.79 -1.69 -5.54
C LEU A 57 12.06 -0.92 -5.94
N ALA A 58 13.08 -0.96 -5.07
CA ALA A 58 14.36 -0.30 -5.32
C ALA A 58 14.93 -0.65 -6.70
N PRO A 59 15.62 0.27 -7.40
CA PRO A 59 16.10 0.03 -8.77
C PRO A 59 16.98 -1.22 -8.95
N THR A 60 17.79 -1.55 -7.94
CA THR A 60 18.61 -2.77 -7.92
C THR A 60 17.80 -4.02 -7.58
N GLY A 61 16.67 -3.84 -6.88
CA GLY A 61 15.83 -4.90 -6.32
C GLY A 61 15.99 -5.00 -4.81
N VAL A 62 15.20 -5.87 -4.19
CA VAL A 62 15.20 -6.12 -2.75
C VAL A 62 15.43 -7.60 -2.47
N THR A 63 16.16 -7.86 -1.39
CA THR A 63 16.55 -9.22 -0.98
C THR A 63 15.72 -9.73 0.18
N LYS A 64 15.10 -8.82 0.94
CA LYS A 64 14.17 -9.12 2.02
C LYS A 64 13.00 -8.14 1.98
N ILE A 65 11.80 -8.64 2.25
CA ILE A 65 10.58 -7.85 2.37
C ILE A 65 9.68 -8.42 3.46
N GLU A 66 9.07 -7.53 4.23
CA GLU A 66 8.10 -7.83 5.28
C GLU A 66 6.79 -7.10 4.94
N ASN A 67 5.73 -7.88 4.81
CA ASN A 67 4.37 -7.41 4.58
C ASN A 67 3.64 -7.30 5.92
N ASN A 68 3.70 -6.13 6.53
CA ASN A 68 2.93 -5.79 7.72
C ASN A 68 1.65 -5.00 7.35
N THR A 69 1.11 -5.24 6.16
CA THR A 69 -0.19 -4.70 5.75
C THR A 69 -1.31 -5.70 6.04
N LEU A 70 -2.57 -5.24 5.96
CA LEU A 70 -3.77 -6.08 6.06
C LEU A 70 -4.12 -6.78 4.74
N ASN A 71 -3.32 -6.58 3.69
CA ASN A 71 -3.53 -7.19 2.39
C ASN A 71 -2.34 -8.07 2.01
N ASP A 72 -2.66 -9.15 1.32
CA ASP A 72 -1.63 -10.00 0.74
C ASP A 72 -1.06 -9.32 -0.51
N ILE A 73 0.18 -9.67 -0.87
CA ILE A 73 0.84 -9.12 -2.05
C ILE A 73 1.39 -10.24 -2.94
N VAL A 74 1.59 -9.93 -4.21
CA VAL A 74 2.34 -10.78 -5.13
C VAL A 74 3.64 -10.08 -5.49
N LEU A 75 4.77 -10.76 -5.27
CA LEU A 75 6.11 -10.27 -5.60
C LEU A 75 6.53 -10.77 -6.96
N TYR A 76 7.23 -9.92 -7.72
CA TYR A 76 7.70 -10.24 -9.07
C TYR A 76 9.21 -9.98 -9.21
N ARG A 77 9.87 -10.83 -9.99
CA ARG A 77 11.26 -10.61 -10.42
C ARG A 77 11.40 -9.53 -11.49
N THR A 78 10.32 -9.17 -12.17
CA THR A 78 10.27 -8.11 -13.19
C THR A 78 9.93 -6.75 -12.59
N ARG A 79 10.03 -5.66 -13.37
CA ARG A 79 9.71 -4.29 -12.90
C ARG A 79 8.29 -3.83 -13.25
N ASP A 80 7.55 -4.64 -13.98
CA ASP A 80 6.24 -4.33 -14.55
C ASP A 80 5.13 -5.25 -14.02
N CYS A 81 5.41 -6.00 -12.95
CA CYS A 81 4.47 -6.92 -12.29
C CYS A 81 3.92 -8.00 -13.23
N LYS A 82 4.80 -8.57 -14.05
CA LYS A 82 4.49 -9.66 -14.98
C LYS A 82 5.49 -10.79 -14.87
N GLY A 83 5.18 -11.91 -15.53
CA GLY A 83 6.04 -13.09 -15.58
C GLY A 83 5.55 -14.19 -14.65
N GLN A 84 6.13 -15.38 -14.84
CA GLN A 84 5.75 -16.58 -14.10
C GLN A 84 6.50 -16.72 -12.77
N ASP A 85 7.67 -16.08 -12.65
CA ASP A 85 8.49 -16.06 -11.44
C ASP A 85 7.96 -15.03 -10.45
N SER A 86 6.83 -15.37 -9.85
CA SER A 86 6.17 -14.59 -8.81
C SER A 86 5.88 -15.46 -7.59
N ILE A 87 5.80 -14.83 -6.43
CA ILE A 87 5.34 -15.50 -5.21
C ILE A 87 4.24 -14.70 -4.55
N TYR A 88 3.36 -15.44 -3.89
CA TYR A 88 2.37 -14.88 -2.99
C TYR A 88 3.02 -14.64 -1.63
N LEU A 89 2.89 -13.43 -1.09
CA LEU A 89 3.34 -13.09 0.26
C LEU A 89 2.15 -12.64 1.10
N PRO A 90 1.69 -13.49 2.05
CA PRO A 90 0.59 -13.17 2.94
C PRO A 90 0.83 -11.93 3.80
N SER A 91 -0.26 -11.38 4.31
CA SER A 91 -0.29 -10.36 5.35
C SER A 91 0.41 -10.86 6.61
N ASN A 92 1.14 -9.97 7.29
CA ASN A 92 1.95 -10.25 8.48
C ASN A 92 2.99 -11.36 8.28
N SER A 93 3.56 -11.45 7.07
CA SER A 93 4.62 -12.40 6.74
C SER A 93 5.76 -11.73 5.96
N GLY A 94 6.87 -12.41 5.79
CA GLY A 94 8.03 -11.89 5.07
C GLY A 94 8.68 -12.94 4.19
N ASP A 95 9.42 -12.48 3.18
CA ASP A 95 10.25 -13.31 2.32
C ASP A 95 11.68 -12.78 2.31
N LYS A 96 12.63 -13.71 2.28
CA LYS A 96 14.04 -13.43 2.06
C LYS A 96 14.56 -14.37 0.98
N ILE A 97 15.17 -13.81 -0.05
CA ILE A 97 15.70 -14.60 -1.16
C ILE A 97 16.89 -15.45 -0.69
N ALA A 98 17.05 -16.63 -1.30
CA ALA A 98 18.23 -17.45 -1.11
C ALA A 98 19.47 -16.80 -1.77
N PRO A 99 20.68 -17.03 -1.27
CA PRO A 99 21.91 -16.54 -1.90
C PRO A 99 21.99 -16.94 -3.38
N GLY A 100 22.40 -15.99 -4.24
CA GLY A 100 22.50 -16.21 -5.70
C GLY A 100 21.18 -16.14 -6.46
N SER A 101 20.04 -15.97 -5.79
CA SER A 101 18.76 -15.74 -6.45
C SER A 101 18.65 -14.30 -6.97
N LEU A 102 17.85 -14.10 -8.02
CA LEU A 102 17.49 -12.76 -8.48
C LEU A 102 16.69 -12.03 -7.39
N PRO A 103 16.77 -10.69 -7.29
CA PRO A 103 16.03 -9.93 -6.29
C PRO A 103 14.56 -9.71 -6.70
N TRP A 104 13.72 -9.33 -5.75
CA TRP A 104 12.36 -8.85 -6.04
C TRP A 104 12.40 -7.42 -6.58
N ARG A 105 11.58 -7.11 -7.57
CA ARG A 105 11.66 -5.84 -8.32
C ARG A 105 10.36 -5.06 -8.40
N SER A 106 9.23 -5.73 -8.22
CA SER A 106 7.93 -5.07 -8.07
C SER A 106 6.94 -5.93 -7.29
N TYR A 107 5.85 -5.32 -6.85
CA TYR A 107 4.73 -6.03 -6.24
C TYR A 107 3.36 -5.47 -6.69
N THR A 108 2.33 -6.30 -6.56
CA THR A 108 0.92 -5.90 -6.63
C THR A 108 0.24 -6.27 -5.31
N VAL A 109 -0.83 -5.55 -4.97
CA VAL A 109 -1.65 -5.86 -3.79
C VAL A 109 -2.87 -6.69 -4.23
N VAL A 110 -3.25 -7.67 -3.43
CA VAL A 110 -4.49 -8.46 -3.61
C VAL A 110 -5.65 -7.70 -2.96
N HIS A 111 -6.67 -7.31 -3.73
CA HIS A 111 -7.74 -6.40 -3.27
C HIS A 111 -9.06 -6.45 -4.06
#